data_AF-A0A1M5RKS7-F1
#
_entry.id   AF-A0A1M5RKS7-F1
#
_cell.length_a   1.000
_cell.length_b   1.000
_cell.length_c   1.000
_cell.angle_alpha   90.00
_cell.angle_beta   90.00
_cell.angle_gamma   90.00
#
_symmetry.space_group_name_H-M   'P 1'
#
loop_
_entity.id
_entity.type
_entity.pdbx_description
1 polymer ?
#
loop_
_entity_poly.entity_id
_entity_poly.type
_entity_poly.pdbx_seq_one_letter_code
_entity_poly.pdbx_strand_id
1 'polypeptide(L)' 'MKRLTLVFRNQTDGTAIRINLSEPIANIDSATLEADAQVLIDNGLVPVGYVFDEAKVVETNTNVLLDLIQ' A
#
# COMPACT_ATOMS: atom_id res chain seq x y z
N MET A 1 -16.31 5.00 7.24
CA MET A 1 -15.33 3.90 7.44
C MET A 1 -14.12 4.21 6.58
N LYS A 2 -12.92 4.17 7.16
CA LYS A 2 -11.67 4.39 6.43
C LYS A 2 -11.15 3.02 6.02
N ARG A 3 -10.69 2.83 4.79
CA ARG A 3 -10.05 1.60 4.32
C ARG A 3 -8.73 1.95 3.65
N LEU A 4 -7.65 1.29 4.04
CA LEU A 4 -6.35 1.44 3.40
C LEU A 4 -6.14 0.24 2.47
N THR A 5 -5.82 0.50 1.22
CA THR A 5 -5.43 -0.50 0.24
C THR A 5 -3.98 -0.24 -0.15
N LEU A 6 -3.10 -1.18 0.15
CA LEU A 6 -1.71 -1.19 -0.31
C LEU A 6 -1.63 -2.04 -1.57
N VAL A 7 -0.94 -1.56 -2.59
CA VAL A 7 -0.73 -2.27 -3.85
C VAL A 7 0.74 -2.49 -4.05
N PHE A 8 1.09 -3.74 -4.33
CA PHE A 8 2.44 -4.18 -4.64
C PHE A 8 2.44 -4.73 -6.06
N ARG A 9 3.41 -4.32 -6.88
CA ARG A 9 3.53 -4.75 -8.26
C ARG A 9 4.83 -5.50 -8.47
N ASN A 10 4.78 -6.64 -9.15
CA ASN A 10 5.99 -7.33 -9.56
C ASN A 10 6.47 -6.72 -10.88
N GLN A 11 7.72 -6.24 -10.88
CA GLN A 11 8.31 -5.55 -12.03
C GLN A 11 8.66 -6.50 -13.19
N THR A 12 8.63 -7.81 -12.95
CA THR A 12 9.01 -8.84 -13.93
C THR A 12 7.82 -9.31 -14.75
N ASP A 13 6.68 -9.55 -14.09
CA ASP A 13 5.48 -10.13 -14.71
C ASP A 13 4.31 -9.13 -14.81
N GLY A 14 4.44 -7.94 -14.20
CA GLY A 14 3.40 -6.91 -14.18
C GLY A 14 2.18 -7.26 -13.31
N THR A 15 2.23 -8.35 -12.55
CA THR A 15 1.14 -8.76 -11.66
C THR A 15 1.09 -7.86 -10.42
N ALA A 16 -0.11 -7.67 -9.88
CA ALA A 16 -0.34 -6.81 -8.73
C ALA A 16 -1.01 -7.58 -7.58
N ILE A 17 -0.46 -7.43 -6.38
CA ILE A 17 -1.01 -7.91 -5.11
C ILE A 17 -1.61 -6.72 -4.37
N ARG A 18 -2.76 -6.93 -3.73
CA ARG A 18 -3.45 -5.89 -2.96
C ARG A 18 -3.70 -6.36 -1.54
N ILE A 19 -3.27 -5.56 -0.58
CA ILE A 19 -3.54 -5.77 0.85
C ILE A 19 -4.55 -4.72 1.28
N ASN A 20 -5.68 -5.16 1.85
CA ASN A 20 -6.74 -4.27 2.32
C ASN A 20 -6.79 -4.30 3.85
N LEU A 21 -6.63 -3.14 4.48
CA LEU A 21 -6.88 -2.92 5.89
C LEU A 21 -8.21 -2.20 6.07
N SER A 22 -9.15 -2.89 6.74
CA SER A 22 -10.52 -2.42 6.95
C SER A 22 -10.65 -1.33 8.02
N GLU A 23 -9.66 -1.20 8.91
CA GLU A 23 -9.61 -0.20 9.98
C GLU A 23 -8.19 0.39 10.10
N PRO A 24 -7.78 1.24 9.15
CA PRO A 24 -6.49 1.91 9.21
C PRO A 24 -6.50 3.01 10.27
N ILE A 25 -5.33 3.26 10.85
CA ILE A 25 -5.15 4.36 11.80
C ILE A 25 -5.44 5.72 11.17
N ALA A 26 -5.84 6.70 12.00
CA ALA A 26 -6.26 8.01 11.50
C ALA A 26 -5.11 8.80 10.83
N ASN A 27 -3.92 8.76 11.44
CA ASN A 27 -2.75 9.54 11.00
C ASN A 27 -1.81 8.66 10.19
N ILE A 28 -2.20 8.37 8.95
CA ILE A 28 -1.33 7.70 7.99
C ILE A 28 -0.35 8.74 7.43
N ASP A 29 0.94 8.56 7.69
CA ASP A 29 2.02 9.32 7.08
C ASP A 29 2.55 8.57 5.86
N SER A 30 2.64 9.25 4.71
CA SER A 30 3.16 8.65 3.48
C SER A 30 4.63 8.26 3.60
N ALA A 31 5.42 9.01 4.38
CA ALA A 31 6.84 8.72 4.57
C ALA A 31 7.05 7.44 5.39
N THR A 32 6.18 7.15 6.35
CA THR A 32 6.24 5.91 7.13
C THR A 32 5.66 4.73 6.35
N LEU A 33 4.72 4.99 5.43
CA LEU A 33 4.04 3.94 4.69
C LEU A 33 4.96 3.13 3.78
N GLU A 34 5.94 3.78 3.15
CA GLU A 34 6.94 3.10 2.32
C GLU A 34 7.81 2.17 3.17
N ALA A 35 8.24 2.64 4.34
CA ALA A 35 9.01 1.82 5.28
C ALA A 35 8.17 0.64 5.80
N ASP A 36 6.92 0.88 6.19
CA ASP A 36 5.99 -0.15 6.64
C ASP A 36 5.69 -1.17 5.52
N ALA A 37 5.57 -0.72 4.27
CA ALA A 37 5.38 -1.58 3.11
C ALA A 37 6.61 -2.46 2.84
N GLN A 38 7.81 -1.91 3.02
CA GLN A 38 9.05 -2.70 2.93
C GLN A 38 9.10 -3.76 4.02
N VAL A 39 8.70 -3.44 5.25
CA VAL A 39 8.59 -4.41 6.35
C VAL A 39 7.62 -5.56 6.01
N LEU A 40 6.55 -5.31 5.25
CA LEU A 40 5.64 -6.37 4.80
C LEU A 40 6.30 -7.35 3.80
N ILE A 41 7.21 -6.86 2.95
CA ILE A 41 8.02 -7.68 2.05
C ILE A 41 9.04 -8.48 2.86
N ASP A 42 9.75 -7.80 3.78
CA ASP A 42 10.80 -8.41 4.60
C ASP A 42 10.25 -9.52 5.52
N ASN A 43 9.02 -9.35 6.03
CA ASN A 43 8.30 -10.36 6.81
C ASN A 43 7.70 -11.50 5.97
N GLY A 44 7.80 -11.43 4.63
CA GLY A 44 7.30 -12.45 3.72
C GLY A 44 5.78 -12.47 3.53
N LEU A 45 5.05 -11.43 3.98
CA LEU A 45 3.62 -11.26 3.65
C LEU A 45 3.44 -10.91 2.17
N VAL A 46 4.42 -10.23 1.58
CA VAL A 46 4.50 -9.97 0.14
C VAL A 46 5.66 -10.79 -0.42
N PRO A 47 5.45 -11.56 -1.51
CA PRO A 47 6.51 -12.35 -2.11
C PRO A 47 7.68 -11.50 -2.59
N VAL A 48 8.89 -12.06 -2.51
CA VAL A 48 10.12 -11.42 -3.03
C VAL A 48 9.96 -11.17 -4.53
N GLY A 49 10.29 -9.94 -4.96
CA GLY A 49 10.15 -9.49 -6.37
C GLY A 49 8.97 -8.56 -6.62
N TYR A 50 8.05 -8.43 -5.66
CA TYR A 50 7.05 -7.37 -5.66
C TYR A 50 7.61 -6.12 -4.99
N VAL A 51 7.37 -4.97 -5.60
CA VAL A 51 7.70 -3.64 -5.05
C VAL A 51 6.44 -2.91 -4.67
N PHE A 52 6.52 -2.03 -3.69
CA PHE A 52 5.43 -1.15 -3.32
C PHE A 52 5.14 -0.17 -4.48
N ASP A 53 3.88 -0.07 -4.89
CA ASP A 53 3.45 0.68 -6.08
C ASP A 53 2.57 1.88 -5.69
N GLU A 54 1.46 1.63 -4.97
CA GLU A 54 0.55 2.68 -4.55
C GLU A 54 -0.15 2.36 -3.23
N ALA A 55 -0.56 3.40 -2.51
CA ALA A 55 -1.49 3.31 -1.39
C ALA A 55 -2.72 4.15 -1.62
N LYS A 56 -3.89 3.56 -1.34
CA LYS A 56 -5.20 4.18 -1.50
C LYS A 56 -5.92 4.20 -0.18
N VAL A 57 -6.27 5.40 0.28
CA VAL A 57 -7.13 5.58 1.45
C VAL A 57 -8.53 5.93 0.95
N VAL A 58 -9.47 5.01 1.20
CA VAL A 58 -10.88 5.20 0.88
C VAL A 58 -11.60 5.57 2.17
N GLU A 59 -11.95 6.84 2.31
CA GLU A 59 -12.94 7.27 3.30
C GLU A 59 -14.29 7.32 2.60
N THR A 60 -15.35 6.86 3.27
CA THR A 60 -16.70 6.70 2.69
C THR A 60 -17.29 7.98 2.06
N ASN A 61 -16.63 9.14 2.10
CA ASN A 61 -17.03 10.36 1.38
C ASN A 61 -15.89 11.05 0.59
N THR A 62 -14.65 10.52 0.55
CA THR A 62 -13.52 11.21 -0.11
C THR A 62 -12.47 10.20 -0.59
N ASN A 63 -12.16 10.23 -1.89
CA ASN A 63 -11.08 9.44 -2.49
C ASN A 63 -9.79 10.27 -2.45
N VAL A 64 -8.82 9.88 -1.64
CA VAL A 64 -7.48 10.48 -1.68
C VAL A 64 -6.56 9.51 -2.40
N LEU A 65 -6.14 9.87 -3.62
CA LEU A 65 -5.10 9.17 -4.37
C LEU A 65 -3.76 9.79 -3.95
N LEU A 66 -2.89 9.00 -3.32
CA LEU A 66 -1.51 9.38 -3.04
C LEU A 66 -0.65 8.76 -4.14
N ASP A 67 -0.16 9.61 -5.05
CA ASP A 67 0.80 9.22 -6.07
C ASP A 67 2.21 9.44 -5.50
N LEU A 68 3.00 8.36 -5.41
CA LEU A 68 4.31 8.33 -4.74
C LEU A 68 5.48 8.26 -5.74
N ILE A 69 5.20 8.39 -7.04
CA ILE A 69 6.23 8.37 -8.08
C ILE A 69 6.55 9.82 -8.48
N GLN A 70 7.81 10.22 -8.32
CA GLN A 70 8.36 11.50 -8.82
C GLN A 70 9.60 11.27 -9.68
#